data_AF-A0A933ZID4-F1
#
_entry.id   AF-A0A933ZID4-F1
#
_cell.length_a   1.000
_cell.length_b   1.000
_cell.length_c   1.000
_cell.angle_alpha   90.00
_cell.angle_beta   90.00
_cell.angle_gamma   90.00
#
_symmetry.space_group_name_H-M   'P 1'
#
loop_
_entity.id
_entity.type
_entity.pdbx_description
1 polymer ?
#
loop_
_entity_poly.entity_id
_entity_poly.type
_entity_poly.pdbx_seq_one_letter_code
_entity_poly.pdbx_strand_id
1 'polypeptide(L)'
;MRAIRNLGLAAVLAGAMACSANEQGLGVGSGNDSGTAAGGAGGSGGLTIEGGPSGDESDAPVPECRNVDILFAIDNSASMADDQQSLINSFPGFVAQIKEKLAFADSYHVGIVTTDDYQYNAQGCRKIGNLVTQTGGFESSKQDCGPFANGRRYMDDKEPDLASKFACAAKVGSGGNDDERMARAILEAIKPENNAPGTCNDGFSRLDSLLIVVLITDEDDWPDVCDGQMTSCGCQTCGSGGDPDAWYNELVSYKGDIAQNIVVLSLIGLKAGTCAPSVCAKLIGFTNRFGENAYKGDVCEPSYDSFFAQTLPVIDKACEKYIAPNPK
;
A
#
# COMPACT_ATOMS: atom_id res chain seq x y z
N MET A 1 3.03 13.35 67.19
CA MET A 1 2.07 12.28 66.87
C MET A 1 2.42 11.80 65.46
N ARG A 2 3.31 10.81 65.28
CA ARG A 2 3.07 9.35 65.16
C ARG A 2 2.01 8.94 64.10
N ALA A 3 2.50 8.42 62.97
CA ALA A 3 2.05 7.24 62.18
C ALA A 3 2.59 7.45 60.74
N ILE A 4 3.60 6.76 60.18
CA ILE A 4 3.84 5.33 59.90
C ILE A 4 2.66 4.61 59.21
N ARG A 5 2.83 4.32 57.91
CA ARG A 5 2.35 3.14 57.15
C ARG A 5 3.02 3.19 55.76
N ASN A 6 4.17 2.53 55.53
CA ASN A 6 4.39 1.14 55.10
C ASN A 6 3.68 0.67 53.81
N LEU A 7 4.53 0.47 52.79
CA LEU A 7 4.67 -0.63 51.82
C LEU A 7 3.46 -1.18 51.04
N GLY A 8 3.64 -1.23 49.72
CA GLY A 8 2.91 -2.10 48.80
C GLY A 8 3.55 -2.10 47.40
N LEU A 9 4.74 -2.69 47.29
CA LEU A 9 5.42 -2.94 46.01
C LEU A 9 4.77 -4.17 45.36
N ALA A 10 4.03 -3.99 44.27
CA ALA A 10 3.45 -5.09 43.49
C ALA A 10 4.35 -5.38 42.28
N ALA A 11 5.18 -6.41 42.40
CA ALA A 11 5.92 -7.00 41.28
C ALA A 11 4.98 -7.94 40.52
N VAL A 12 4.72 -7.66 39.25
CA VAL A 12 4.00 -8.58 38.35
C VAL A 12 5.03 -9.49 37.70
N LEU A 13 5.00 -10.77 38.07
CA LEU A 13 5.76 -11.84 37.43
C LEU A 13 5.14 -12.14 36.05
N ALA A 14 5.91 -11.93 34.98
CA ALA A 14 5.62 -12.50 33.67
C ALA A 14 6.21 -13.93 33.61
N GLY A 15 5.34 -14.94 33.53
CA GLY A 15 5.72 -16.34 33.33
C GLY A 15 5.45 -16.77 31.89
N ALA A 16 6.52 -17.07 31.16
CA ALA A 16 6.50 -17.57 29.79
C ALA A 16 5.94 -19.00 29.71
N MET A 17 5.02 -19.26 28.78
CA MET A 17 4.64 -20.61 28.36
C MET A 17 5.44 -20.99 27.10
N ALA A 18 6.29 -22.00 27.24
CA ALA A 18 6.92 -22.70 26.12
C ALA A 18 6.00 -23.84 25.65
N CYS A 19 5.70 -23.90 24.35
CA CYS A 19 5.12 -25.08 23.73
C CYS A 19 6.23 -25.89 23.04
N SER A 20 6.44 -27.11 23.53
CA SER A 20 7.36 -28.10 23.00
C SER A 20 6.79 -28.76 21.75
N ALA A 21 7.62 -28.86 20.71
CA ALA A 21 7.39 -29.71 19.55
C ALA A 21 7.59 -31.19 19.92
N ASN A 22 6.74 -32.07 19.38
CA ASN A 22 6.97 -33.51 19.43
C ASN A 22 6.81 -34.08 18.01
N GLU A 23 7.94 -34.43 17.40
CA GLU A 23 8.02 -35.25 16.19
C GLU A 23 8.05 -36.73 16.55
N GLN A 24 7.18 -37.53 15.92
CA GLN A 24 7.34 -38.95 15.60
C GLN A 24 6.42 -39.20 14.39
N GLY A 25 6.77 -39.86 13.29
CA GLY A 25 7.88 -40.73 12.95
C GLY A 25 7.36 -41.85 12.03
N LEU A 26 8.04 -42.03 10.89
CA LEU A 26 8.23 -43.28 10.13
C LEU A 26 7.12 -43.85 9.24
N GLY A 27 7.51 -44.13 7.98
CA GLY A 27 6.78 -44.98 7.04
C GLY A 27 7.44 -45.11 5.67
N VAL A 28 8.66 -45.69 5.62
CA VAL A 28 9.36 -46.04 4.37
C VAL A 28 8.76 -47.31 3.75
N GLY A 29 8.43 -47.27 2.46
CA GLY A 29 8.09 -48.44 1.65
C GLY A 29 8.89 -48.41 0.34
N SER A 30 9.85 -49.34 0.23
CA SER A 30 10.72 -49.53 -0.93
C SER A 30 10.11 -50.53 -1.91
N GLY A 31 10.27 -50.29 -3.21
CA GLY A 31 9.92 -51.22 -4.28
C GLY A 31 10.56 -50.78 -5.60
N ASN A 32 11.76 -51.30 -5.88
CA ASN A 32 12.44 -51.22 -7.16
C ASN A 32 11.78 -52.16 -8.18
N ASP A 33 11.66 -51.76 -9.44
CA ASP A 33 11.98 -52.68 -10.54
C ASP A 33 12.47 -51.95 -11.80
N SER A 34 13.34 -52.64 -12.53
CA SER A 34 14.33 -52.11 -13.48
C SER A 34 14.02 -52.49 -14.93
N GLY A 35 14.40 -51.62 -15.89
CA GLY A 35 14.75 -51.95 -17.30
C GLY A 35 13.64 -52.52 -18.20
N THR A 36 13.57 -52.32 -19.52
CA THR A 36 14.61 -52.17 -20.54
C THR A 36 13.97 -51.64 -21.84
N ALA A 37 14.79 -51.01 -22.69
CA ALA A 37 14.47 -50.37 -23.97
C ALA A 37 14.23 -51.32 -25.16
N ALA A 38 13.53 -50.80 -26.19
CA ALA A 38 13.71 -50.94 -27.65
C ALA A 38 12.52 -50.23 -28.34
N GLY A 39 12.55 -49.51 -29.46
CA GLY A 39 13.49 -49.34 -30.56
C GLY A 39 12.68 -49.22 -31.88
N GLY A 40 12.97 -48.24 -32.74
CA GLY A 40 12.46 -48.10 -34.13
C GLY A 40 11.58 -46.86 -34.36
N ALA A 41 11.97 -45.75 -35.00
CA ALA A 41 12.62 -45.47 -36.30
C ALA A 41 11.67 -45.45 -37.51
N GLY A 42 11.58 -44.26 -38.16
CA GLY A 42 11.49 -44.12 -39.62
C GLY A 42 10.17 -43.57 -40.19
N GLY A 43 10.23 -42.42 -40.89
CA GLY A 43 9.15 -41.97 -41.77
C GLY A 43 9.21 -40.52 -42.22
N SER A 44 10.09 -40.22 -43.18
CA SER A 44 10.23 -38.95 -43.89
C SER A 44 9.02 -38.63 -44.78
N GLY A 45 8.67 -37.34 -44.90
CA GLY A 45 7.69 -36.82 -45.85
C GLY A 45 7.79 -35.31 -45.95
N GLY A 46 8.77 -34.83 -46.71
CA GLY A 46 8.92 -33.42 -47.02
C GLY A 46 7.80 -32.91 -47.95
N LEU A 47 7.34 -31.69 -47.68
CA LEU A 47 6.66 -30.84 -48.65
C LEU A 47 7.11 -29.40 -48.40
N THR A 48 7.90 -28.88 -49.34
CA THR A 48 8.28 -27.48 -49.47
C THR A 48 7.12 -26.69 -50.06
N ILE A 49 6.71 -25.60 -49.41
CA ILE A 49 5.94 -24.51 -50.03
C ILE A 49 6.70 -23.22 -49.74
N GLU A 50 7.10 -22.54 -50.81
CA GLU A 50 7.79 -21.26 -50.79
C GLU A 50 6.82 -20.09 -50.51
N GLY A 51 7.34 -19.07 -49.81
CA GLY A 51 7.18 -17.68 -50.25
C GLY A 51 6.06 -16.80 -49.66
N GLY A 52 6.33 -16.23 -48.47
CA GLY A 52 6.08 -14.80 -48.18
C GLY A 52 4.86 -14.41 -47.32
N PRO A 53 4.84 -13.16 -46.79
CA PRO A 53 5.94 -12.43 -46.18
C PRO A 53 6.02 -12.75 -44.67
N SER A 54 7.22 -12.64 -44.11
CA SER A 54 7.42 -12.30 -42.71
C SER A 54 6.66 -11.00 -42.43
N GLY A 55 5.45 -11.13 -41.88
CA GLY A 55 4.81 -10.02 -41.21
C GLY A 55 5.73 -9.67 -40.04
N ASP A 56 6.31 -8.47 -40.09
CA ASP A 56 6.75 -7.79 -38.90
C ASP A 56 5.56 -7.84 -37.91
N GLU A 57 5.60 -8.79 -36.97
CA GLU A 57 5.18 -8.44 -35.64
C GLU A 57 6.11 -7.29 -35.28
N SER A 58 5.60 -6.08 -35.42
CA SER A 58 6.22 -4.93 -34.82
C SER A 58 6.33 -5.26 -33.34
N ASP A 59 7.53 -5.73 -32.97
CA ASP A 59 8.10 -5.80 -31.63
C ASP A 59 8.28 -4.36 -31.09
N ALA A 60 7.27 -3.51 -31.34
CA ALA A 60 7.13 -2.24 -30.67
C ALA A 60 6.97 -2.62 -29.21
N PRO A 61 7.89 -2.17 -28.32
CA PRO A 61 7.74 -2.41 -26.91
C PRO A 61 6.33 -2.01 -26.52
N VAL A 62 5.57 -2.95 -25.96
CA VAL A 62 4.31 -2.64 -25.27
C VAL A 62 4.63 -1.44 -24.38
N PRO A 63 3.83 -0.36 -24.38
CA PRO A 63 4.10 0.77 -23.50
C PRO A 63 3.96 0.27 -22.06
N GLU A 64 5.08 -0.21 -21.51
CA GLU A 64 5.25 -0.45 -20.09
C GLU A 64 4.91 0.86 -19.39
N CYS A 65 4.40 0.78 -18.16
CA CYS A 65 4.06 1.93 -17.32
C CYS A 65 5.26 2.89 -17.16
N ARG A 66 5.49 3.81 -18.10
CA ARG A 66 6.69 4.66 -18.12
C ARG A 66 6.77 5.58 -16.90
N ASN A 67 5.60 5.97 -16.39
CA ASN A 67 5.46 6.77 -15.19
C ASN A 67 4.70 5.97 -14.13
N VAL A 68 5.14 6.05 -12.88
CA VAL A 68 4.50 5.38 -11.74
C VAL A 68 4.30 6.37 -10.59
N ASP A 69 3.10 6.45 -10.04
CA ASP A 69 2.84 7.23 -8.83
C ASP A 69 2.48 6.29 -7.69
N ILE A 70 3.21 6.35 -6.59
CA ILE A 70 3.00 5.51 -5.41
C ILE A 70 2.50 6.40 -4.28
N LEU A 71 1.26 6.18 -3.85
CA LEU A 71 0.67 6.86 -2.72
C LEU A 71 0.60 5.92 -1.51
N PHE A 72 1.21 6.33 -0.40
CA PHE A 72 1.04 5.68 0.89
C PHE A 72 -0.01 6.46 1.69
N ALA A 73 -1.17 5.84 1.95
CA ALA A 73 -2.15 6.33 2.91
C ALA A 73 -1.89 5.60 4.24
N ILE A 74 -1.48 6.36 5.25
CA ILE A 74 -1.04 5.82 6.54
C ILE A 74 -2.01 6.28 7.62
N ASP A 75 -2.65 5.32 8.25
CA ASP A 75 -3.42 5.54 9.47
C ASP A 75 -2.52 6.07 10.59
N ASN A 76 -2.95 7.18 11.17
CA ASN A 76 -2.25 7.92 12.21
C ASN A 76 -2.93 7.83 13.59
N SER A 77 -3.83 6.88 13.79
CA SER A 77 -4.48 6.55 15.06
C SER A 77 -3.49 6.04 16.11
N ALA A 78 -3.97 5.88 17.35
CA ALA A 78 -3.14 5.58 18.51
C ALA A 78 -2.45 4.19 18.45
N SER A 79 -3.10 3.20 17.84
CA SER A 79 -2.60 1.81 17.74
C SER A 79 -1.51 1.65 16.67
N MET A 80 -1.50 2.51 15.66
CA MET A 80 -0.68 2.35 14.46
C MET A 80 0.83 2.60 14.61
N ALA A 81 1.33 2.94 15.80
CA ALA A 81 2.74 3.30 15.98
C ALA A 81 3.70 2.16 15.60
N ASP A 82 3.40 0.93 16.01
CA ASP A 82 4.22 -0.24 15.73
C ASP A 82 4.09 -0.65 14.25
N ASP A 83 2.89 -0.54 13.66
CA ASP A 83 2.63 -0.83 12.25
C ASP A 83 3.34 0.16 11.31
N GLN A 84 3.33 1.46 11.65
CA GLN A 84 4.15 2.47 10.97
C GLN A 84 5.63 2.10 11.00
N GLN A 85 6.13 1.59 12.14
CA GLN A 85 7.53 1.17 12.25
C GLN A 85 7.83 -0.07 11.41
N SER A 86 6.92 -1.04 11.36
CA SER A 86 7.02 -2.22 10.49
C SER A 86 7.06 -1.83 9.01
N LEU A 87 6.21 -0.89 8.60
CA LEU A 87 6.22 -0.31 7.25
C LEU A 87 7.57 0.32 6.92
N ILE A 88 8.08 1.16 7.81
CA ILE A 88 9.38 1.84 7.63
C ILE A 88 10.53 0.83 7.52
N ASN A 89 10.50 -0.24 8.32
CA ASN A 89 11.54 -1.27 8.32
C ASN A 89 11.53 -2.09 7.02
N SER A 90 10.36 -2.34 6.44
CA SER A 90 10.20 -3.13 5.21
C SER A 90 10.39 -2.30 3.93
N PHE A 91 10.21 -0.98 4.00
CA PHE A 91 10.29 -0.10 2.84
C PHE A 91 11.63 -0.15 2.07
N PRO A 92 12.82 -0.22 2.70
CA PRO A 92 14.08 -0.33 1.96
C PRO A 92 14.14 -1.55 1.03
N GLY A 93 13.62 -2.70 1.48
CA GLY A 93 13.55 -3.91 0.67
C GLY A 93 12.57 -3.76 -0.50
N PHE A 94 11.40 -3.20 -0.23
CA PHE A 94 10.41 -2.88 -1.25
C PHE A 94 10.96 -1.94 -2.32
N VAL A 95 11.61 -0.84 -1.92
CA VAL A 95 12.16 0.13 -2.87
C VAL A 95 13.31 -0.43 -3.68
N ALA A 96 14.18 -1.24 -3.09
CA ALA A 96 15.25 -1.89 -3.84
C ALA A 96 14.67 -2.76 -4.96
N GLN A 97 13.65 -3.55 -4.64
CA GLN A 97 12.98 -4.43 -5.60
C GLN A 97 12.15 -3.64 -6.62
N ILE A 98 11.40 -2.61 -6.20
CA ILE A 98 10.61 -1.82 -7.14
C ILE A 98 11.49 -1.00 -8.07
N LYS A 99 12.66 -0.51 -7.63
CA LYS A 99 13.63 0.16 -8.52
C LYS A 99 14.23 -0.79 -9.55
N GLU A 100 14.46 -2.05 -9.17
CA GLU A 100 14.89 -3.08 -10.10
C GLU A 100 13.79 -3.41 -11.11
N LYS A 101 12.55 -3.58 -10.64
CA LYS A 101 11.39 -3.86 -11.48
C LYS A 101 11.04 -2.71 -12.40
N LEU A 102 11.10 -1.48 -11.91
CA LEU A 102 10.83 -0.24 -12.64
C LEU A 102 12.09 0.33 -13.28
N ALA A 103 13.14 -0.46 -13.50
CA ALA A 103 14.33 0.01 -14.20
C ALA A 103 14.01 0.49 -15.63
N PHE A 104 12.87 0.06 -16.19
CA PHE A 104 12.32 0.54 -17.46
C PHE A 104 11.49 1.84 -17.33
N ALA A 105 11.01 2.17 -16.14
CA ALA A 105 10.19 3.37 -15.93
C ALA A 105 11.08 4.61 -16.01
N ASP A 106 10.60 5.64 -16.69
CA ASP A 106 11.31 6.91 -16.82
C ASP A 106 11.28 7.71 -15.52
N SER A 107 10.20 7.59 -14.75
CA SER A 107 10.00 8.40 -13.54
C SER A 107 8.98 7.80 -12.59
N TYR A 108 9.27 7.89 -11.29
CA TYR A 108 8.29 7.56 -10.24
C TYR A 108 8.09 8.70 -9.27
N HIS A 109 6.90 8.79 -8.68
CA HIS A 109 6.60 9.65 -7.53
C HIS A 109 6.26 8.79 -6.31
N VAL A 110 6.68 9.22 -5.11
CA VAL A 110 6.29 8.61 -3.83
C VAL A 110 5.72 9.69 -2.92
N GLY A 111 4.44 9.58 -2.61
CA GLY A 111 3.69 10.50 -1.76
C GLY A 111 3.16 9.79 -0.51
N ILE A 112 3.01 10.54 0.57
CA ILE A 112 2.44 10.05 1.84
C ILE A 112 1.32 10.99 2.27
N VAL A 113 0.20 10.41 2.71
CA VAL A 113 -0.93 11.12 3.34
C VAL A 113 -1.36 10.38 4.60
N THR A 114 -2.04 11.11 5.47
CA THR A 114 -2.64 10.63 6.72
C THR A 114 -4.14 10.42 6.56
N THR A 115 -4.78 9.73 7.51
CA THR A 115 -6.25 9.54 7.56
C THR A 115 -7.00 10.74 8.12
N ASP A 116 -6.27 11.78 8.54
CA ASP A 116 -6.81 13.00 9.11
C ASP A 116 -6.41 14.30 8.40
N ASP A 117 -7.11 15.38 8.77
CA ASP A 117 -6.57 16.73 8.71
C ASP A 117 -5.29 16.80 9.59
N TYR A 118 -4.12 16.82 8.95
CA TYR A 118 -2.84 16.69 9.65
C TYR A 118 -2.28 18.04 10.11
N GLN A 119 -2.59 18.42 11.35
CA GLN A 119 -2.20 19.71 11.93
C GLN A 119 -0.68 19.96 12.00
N TYR A 120 0.13 18.89 12.02
CA TYR A 120 1.58 18.97 12.10
C TYR A 120 2.26 19.22 10.76
N ASN A 121 1.52 19.12 9.66
CA ASN A 121 2.07 19.40 8.35
C ASN A 121 2.35 20.91 8.17
N ALA A 122 3.06 21.22 7.09
CA ALA A 122 3.34 22.58 6.66
C ALA A 122 2.07 23.44 6.63
N GLN A 123 2.18 24.69 7.09
CA GLN A 123 1.07 25.63 7.13
C GLN A 123 0.44 25.80 5.73
N GLY A 124 -0.89 25.74 5.66
CA GLY A 124 -1.64 25.79 4.40
C GLY A 124 -1.88 24.43 3.75
N CYS A 125 -1.16 23.37 4.17
CA CYS A 125 -1.28 22.01 3.64
C CYS A 125 -1.62 20.99 4.73
N ARG A 126 -2.67 21.25 5.51
CA ARG A 126 -3.07 20.45 6.69
C ARG A 126 -4.40 19.73 6.51
N LYS A 127 -4.95 19.73 5.29
CA LYS A 127 -6.20 19.04 5.01
C LYS A 127 -5.94 17.58 4.66
N ILE A 128 -6.91 16.73 4.98
CA ILE A 128 -6.90 15.32 4.60
C ILE A 128 -6.55 15.17 3.11
N GLY A 129 -5.66 14.23 2.80
CA GLY A 129 -5.12 14.03 1.45
C GLY A 129 -4.04 15.02 1.02
N ASN A 130 -3.66 16.03 1.82
CA ASN A 130 -2.48 16.83 1.52
C ASN A 130 -1.20 16.05 1.81
N LEU A 131 -0.26 16.05 0.86
CA LEU A 131 1.00 15.33 1.00
C LEU A 131 1.81 15.81 2.21
N VAL A 132 2.33 14.85 2.97
CA VAL A 132 3.13 15.06 4.18
C VAL A 132 4.55 15.48 3.83
N THR A 133 4.97 16.64 4.35
CA THR A 133 6.39 17.06 4.31
C THR A 133 6.96 17.32 5.69
N GLN A 134 6.10 17.43 6.71
CA GLN A 134 6.50 17.69 8.08
C GLN A 134 5.63 16.83 8.97
N THR A 135 6.24 16.21 9.98
CA THR A 135 5.56 15.36 10.95
C THR A 135 5.63 15.95 12.35
N GLY A 136 4.73 15.51 13.22
CA GLY A 136 4.70 15.92 14.61
C GLY A 136 3.72 15.08 15.43
N GLY A 137 3.67 15.34 16.73
CA GLY A 137 2.86 14.55 17.66
C GLY A 137 3.63 13.38 18.28
N PHE A 138 2.91 12.60 19.09
CA PHE A 138 3.44 11.41 19.77
C PHE A 138 3.83 10.34 18.74
N GLU A 139 4.92 9.60 19.02
CA GLU A 139 5.49 8.55 18.14
C GLU A 139 5.86 8.95 16.69
N SER A 140 5.66 10.20 16.27
CA SER A 140 6.11 10.70 14.96
C SER A 140 7.63 10.90 14.87
N SER A 141 8.15 11.13 13.66
CA SER A 141 9.55 11.55 13.49
C SER A 141 9.84 12.96 14.04
N LYS A 142 8.81 13.82 14.19
CA LYS A 142 8.91 15.22 14.66
C LYS A 142 9.93 16.04 13.85
N GLN A 143 9.97 15.81 12.55
CA GLN A 143 10.93 16.43 11.63
C GLN A 143 10.22 17.22 10.55
N ASP A 144 10.95 18.18 9.97
CA ASP A 144 10.72 18.57 8.59
C ASP A 144 11.41 17.54 7.69
N CYS A 145 10.61 16.76 6.97
CA CYS A 145 11.09 15.72 6.07
C CYS A 145 11.42 16.26 4.67
N GLY A 146 10.93 17.46 4.36
CA GLY A 146 11.35 18.23 3.20
C GLY A 146 12.65 19.00 3.44
N PRO A 147 13.08 19.82 2.47
CA PRO A 147 12.70 19.70 1.07
C PRO A 147 13.13 18.33 0.51
N PHE A 148 12.33 17.79 -0.42
CA PHE A 148 12.72 16.66 -1.27
C PHE A 148 13.51 17.18 -2.48
N ALA A 149 14.25 16.31 -3.15
CA ALA A 149 15.19 16.68 -4.22
C ALA A 149 14.57 17.50 -5.36
N ASN A 150 13.29 17.26 -5.66
CA ASN A 150 12.55 17.95 -6.72
C ASN A 150 11.88 19.26 -6.27
N GLY A 151 11.97 19.62 -4.99
CA GLY A 151 11.29 20.79 -4.42
C GLY A 151 9.77 20.68 -4.31
N ARG A 152 9.20 19.50 -4.57
CA ARG A 152 7.77 19.19 -4.44
C ARG A 152 7.48 18.58 -3.06
N ARG A 153 6.21 18.23 -2.84
CA ARG A 153 5.73 17.59 -1.60
C ARG A 153 5.71 16.06 -1.68
N TYR A 154 6.37 15.49 -2.69
CA TYR A 154 6.59 14.06 -2.89
C TYR A 154 8.04 13.80 -3.30
N MET A 155 8.52 12.59 -3.08
CA MET A 155 9.84 12.14 -3.51
C MET A 155 9.77 11.58 -4.94
N ASP A 156 10.86 11.60 -5.69
CA ASP A 156 10.92 11.04 -7.04
C ASP A 156 12.19 10.19 -7.32
N ASP A 157 12.39 9.83 -8.59
CA ASP A 157 13.55 9.08 -9.08
C ASP A 157 14.91 9.75 -8.83
N LYS A 158 14.92 11.04 -8.49
CA LYS A 158 16.14 11.83 -8.24
C LYS A 158 16.45 11.98 -6.76
N GLU A 159 15.61 11.45 -5.86
CA GLU A 159 15.86 11.52 -4.42
C GLU A 159 17.02 10.57 -4.03
N PRO A 160 18.21 11.10 -3.65
CA PRO A 160 19.38 10.29 -3.34
C PRO A 160 19.18 9.40 -2.10
N ASP A 161 18.37 9.85 -1.15
CA ASP A 161 18.11 9.15 0.11
C ASP A 161 16.62 8.86 0.31
N LEU A 162 16.02 8.22 -0.70
CA LEU A 162 14.59 7.89 -0.71
C LEU A 162 14.16 7.12 0.55
N ALA A 163 14.99 6.18 1.02
CA ALA A 163 14.67 5.38 2.20
C ALA A 163 14.56 6.25 3.47
N SER A 164 15.53 7.13 3.73
CA SER A 164 15.47 7.99 4.92
C SER A 164 14.39 9.07 4.80
N LYS A 165 14.17 9.63 3.60
CA LYS A 165 13.10 10.61 3.36
C LYS A 165 11.72 10.01 3.56
N PHE A 166 11.50 8.80 3.03
CA PHE A 166 10.28 8.05 3.28
C PHE A 166 10.13 7.73 4.76
N ALA A 167 11.16 7.18 5.42
CA ALA A 167 11.11 6.85 6.85
C ALA A 167 10.74 8.06 7.71
N CYS A 168 11.25 9.24 7.37
CA CYS A 168 10.88 10.49 8.01
C CYS A 168 9.39 10.80 7.84
N ALA A 169 8.91 10.85 6.59
CA ALA A 169 7.56 11.29 6.27
C ALA A 169 6.49 10.24 6.61
N ALA A 170 6.83 8.96 6.60
CA ALA A 170 5.92 7.84 6.89
C ALA A 170 5.69 7.64 8.39
N LYS A 171 6.60 8.12 9.24
CA LYS A 171 6.42 8.15 10.70
C LYS A 171 5.57 9.35 11.11
N VAL A 172 4.30 9.32 10.69
CA VAL A 172 3.31 10.39 10.85
C VAL A 172 2.84 10.56 12.31
N GLY A 173 3.08 9.55 13.16
CA GLY A 173 2.71 9.56 14.56
C GLY A 173 1.34 8.96 14.82
N SER A 174 0.99 8.86 16.10
CA SER A 174 -0.17 8.11 16.59
C SER A 174 -1.17 9.00 17.36
N GLY A 175 -1.32 10.25 16.91
CA GLY A 175 -2.18 11.25 17.53
C GLY A 175 -3.45 11.56 16.73
N GLY A 176 -3.81 10.69 15.79
CA GLY A 176 -4.97 10.79 14.93
C GLY A 176 -6.29 10.54 15.64
N ASN A 177 -7.36 10.65 14.89
CA ASN A 177 -8.71 10.38 15.35
C ASN A 177 -9.07 8.92 15.10
N ASP A 178 -9.80 8.29 16.03
CA ASP A 178 -10.35 6.93 15.85
C ASP A 178 -11.42 6.87 14.73
N ASP A 179 -11.84 8.03 14.21
CA ASP A 179 -12.65 8.16 12.99
C ASP A 179 -11.79 7.96 11.73
N GLU A 180 -11.54 6.69 11.38
CA GLU A 180 -10.70 6.36 10.24
C GLU A 180 -11.33 6.73 8.89
N ARG A 181 -10.57 7.49 8.09
CA ARG A 181 -11.02 8.04 6.79
C ARG A 181 -10.07 7.72 5.65
N MET A 182 -9.63 6.45 5.60
CA MET A 182 -8.69 5.93 4.61
C MET A 182 -9.11 6.24 3.18
N ALA A 183 -10.38 5.97 2.81
CA ALA A 183 -10.83 6.20 1.44
C ALA A 183 -10.80 7.69 1.07
N ARG A 184 -11.22 8.58 1.98
CA ARG A 184 -11.21 10.03 1.74
C ARG A 184 -9.80 10.59 1.61
N ALA A 185 -8.85 10.09 2.41
CA ALA A 185 -7.44 10.45 2.30
C ALA A 185 -6.87 10.12 0.92
N ILE A 186 -7.12 8.90 0.42
CA ILE A 186 -6.69 8.47 -0.92
C ILE A 186 -7.34 9.36 -1.99
N LEU A 187 -8.66 9.53 -1.93
CA LEU A 187 -9.42 10.25 -2.94
C LEU A 187 -9.02 11.74 -3.00
N GLU A 188 -8.88 12.43 -1.86
CA GLU A 188 -8.39 13.82 -1.86
C GLU A 188 -6.93 13.93 -2.33
N ALA A 189 -6.09 12.92 -2.06
CA ALA A 189 -4.69 12.95 -2.49
C ALA A 189 -4.57 12.95 -4.03
N ILE A 190 -5.42 12.17 -4.69
CA ILE A 190 -5.38 11.92 -6.14
C ILE A 190 -6.26 12.89 -6.93
N LYS A 191 -7.23 13.51 -6.28
CA LYS A 191 -8.18 14.45 -6.89
C LYS A 191 -7.48 15.53 -7.74
N PRO A 192 -7.90 15.75 -9.00
CA PRO A 192 -7.22 16.67 -9.92
C PRO A 192 -7.06 18.08 -9.38
N GLU A 193 -8.07 18.63 -8.70
CA GLU A 193 -8.01 19.99 -8.15
C GLU A 193 -6.91 20.13 -7.09
N ASN A 194 -6.65 19.08 -6.31
CA ASN A 194 -5.62 19.09 -5.27
C ASN A 194 -4.21 18.88 -5.85
N ASN A 195 -4.09 18.46 -7.11
CA ASN A 195 -2.84 18.24 -7.83
C ASN A 195 -2.51 19.34 -8.84
N ALA A 196 -3.35 20.38 -8.94
CA ALA A 196 -3.16 21.51 -9.84
C ALA A 196 -1.93 22.37 -9.46
N PRO A 197 -1.40 23.20 -10.39
CA PRO A 197 -0.29 24.08 -10.08
C PRO A 197 -0.54 24.98 -8.86
N GLY A 198 0.40 24.98 -7.91
CA GLY A 198 0.36 25.79 -6.70
C GLY A 198 -0.45 25.21 -5.52
N THR A 199 -1.06 24.03 -5.65
CA THR A 199 -1.73 23.34 -4.55
C THR A 199 -0.78 22.43 -3.78
N CYS A 200 -1.27 21.83 -2.69
CA CYS A 200 -0.45 21.00 -1.80
C CYS A 200 0.03 19.68 -2.41
N ASN A 201 -0.60 19.20 -3.49
CA ASN A 201 -0.16 18.00 -4.19
C ASN A 201 0.27 18.31 -5.63
N ASP A 202 0.60 19.57 -5.92
CA ASP A 202 0.98 20.04 -7.27
C ASP A 202 1.93 19.06 -7.97
N GLY A 203 1.40 18.46 -9.05
CA GLY A 203 2.13 17.57 -9.94
C GLY A 203 2.38 16.16 -9.40
N PHE A 204 1.72 15.72 -8.32
CA PHE A 204 1.89 14.36 -7.80
C PHE A 204 1.15 13.32 -8.66
N SER A 205 -0.18 13.40 -8.73
CA SER A 205 -1.03 12.49 -9.50
C SER A 205 -1.02 12.84 -10.98
N ARG A 206 -0.28 12.05 -11.77
CA ARG A 206 -0.16 12.22 -13.22
C ARG A 206 -1.21 11.37 -13.91
N LEU A 207 -1.87 11.88 -14.96
CA LEU A 207 -2.86 11.09 -15.69
C LEU A 207 -2.20 9.89 -16.41
N ASP A 208 -1.00 10.11 -16.96
CA ASP A 208 -0.19 9.16 -17.72
C ASP A 208 0.73 8.27 -16.85
N SER A 209 0.36 8.03 -15.59
CA SER A 209 1.06 7.10 -14.69
C SER A 209 0.21 5.91 -14.31
N LEU A 210 0.87 4.78 -14.03
CA LEU A 210 0.28 3.73 -13.20
C LEU A 210 0.21 4.24 -11.75
N LEU A 211 -0.99 4.31 -11.19
CA LEU A 211 -1.18 4.67 -9.79
C LEU A 211 -1.13 3.42 -8.91
N ILE A 212 -0.22 3.38 -7.94
CA ILE A 212 -0.14 2.35 -6.91
C ILE A 212 -0.54 2.98 -5.58
N VAL A 213 -1.67 2.57 -5.03
CA VAL A 213 -2.11 2.97 -3.69
C VAL A 213 -1.70 1.87 -2.71
N VAL A 214 -0.86 2.23 -1.75
CA VAL A 214 -0.56 1.42 -0.57
C VAL A 214 -1.30 2.02 0.61
N LEU A 215 -2.24 1.28 1.16
CA LEU A 215 -3.03 1.72 2.31
C LEU A 215 -2.73 0.82 3.51
N ILE A 216 -2.55 1.44 4.68
CA ILE A 216 -2.24 0.73 5.93
C ILE A 216 -3.12 1.25 7.07
N THR A 217 -3.82 0.33 7.75
CA THR A 217 -4.68 0.61 8.92
C THR A 217 -5.02 -0.68 9.66
N ASP A 218 -5.23 -0.61 10.97
CA ASP A 218 -5.75 -1.71 11.78
C ASP A 218 -7.26 -1.65 12.02
N GLU A 219 -7.94 -0.61 11.52
CA GLU A 219 -9.37 -0.42 11.64
C GLU A 219 -10.07 -0.25 10.27
N ASP A 220 -11.38 -0.50 10.22
CA ASP A 220 -12.14 -0.23 8.99
C ASP A 220 -12.39 1.27 8.84
N ASP A 221 -12.61 1.71 7.61
CA ASP A 221 -13.09 3.07 7.36
C ASP A 221 -14.41 3.29 8.09
N TRP A 222 -14.48 4.30 8.96
CA TRP A 222 -15.58 4.45 9.91
C TRP A 222 -16.94 4.54 9.19
N PRO A 223 -18.02 3.96 9.72
CA PRO A 223 -19.32 4.04 9.06
C PRO A 223 -19.88 5.47 9.10
N ASP A 224 -20.53 5.87 8.00
CA ASP A 224 -21.36 7.08 7.98
C ASP A 224 -22.48 6.95 9.02
N VAL A 225 -22.36 7.67 10.13
CA VAL A 225 -23.40 7.77 11.15
C VAL A 225 -24.06 9.14 11.05
N CYS A 226 -25.28 9.16 10.52
CA CYS A 226 -26.22 10.26 10.72
C CYS A 226 -27.50 9.68 11.32
N ASP A 227 -27.43 9.22 12.58
CA ASP A 227 -28.56 8.56 13.23
C ASP A 227 -29.23 9.43 14.32
N GLY A 228 -29.06 10.74 14.28
CA GLY A 228 -29.66 11.62 15.30
C GLY A 228 -29.19 11.35 16.74
N GLN A 229 -28.23 10.44 16.96
CA GLN A 229 -27.48 10.32 18.21
C GLN A 229 -26.19 11.11 18.08
N MET A 230 -25.74 11.70 19.19
CA MET A 230 -24.42 12.33 19.24
C MET A 230 -23.36 11.22 19.18
N THR A 231 -22.85 10.96 17.99
CA THR A 231 -21.54 10.33 17.81
C THR A 231 -20.44 11.36 18.07
N SER A 232 -19.18 10.94 18.11
CA SER A 232 -18.01 11.82 18.21
C SER A 232 -17.95 12.90 17.10
N CYS A 233 -18.64 12.70 15.97
CA CYS A 233 -18.72 13.65 14.85
C CYS A 233 -20.07 14.40 14.74
N GLY A 234 -21.04 14.17 15.63
CA GLY A 234 -22.35 14.83 15.57
C GLY A 234 -23.19 14.45 14.33
N CYS A 235 -24.01 15.38 13.79
CA CYS A 235 -24.75 15.21 12.52
C CYS A 235 -23.87 15.53 11.28
N GLN A 236 -22.59 15.19 11.36
CA GLN A 236 -21.66 15.26 10.22
C GLN A 236 -21.33 13.83 9.79
N THR A 237 -20.92 13.64 8.54
CA THR A 237 -20.40 12.35 8.08
C THR A 237 -19.18 11.99 8.93
N CYS A 238 -19.29 10.96 9.77
CA CYS A 238 -18.12 10.24 10.26
C CYS A 238 -17.64 9.31 9.14
N GLY A 239 -16.35 9.02 9.09
CA GLY A 239 -15.76 8.19 8.06
C GLY A 239 -15.60 8.93 6.74
N SER A 240 -15.27 8.19 5.69
CA SER A 240 -14.93 8.79 4.41
C SER A 240 -16.12 9.31 3.61
N GLY A 241 -17.36 9.03 4.04
CA GLY A 241 -18.54 9.22 3.23
C GLY A 241 -18.66 8.18 2.12
N GLY A 242 -19.84 7.63 1.90
CA GLY A 242 -20.10 6.70 0.80
C GLY A 242 -19.66 5.26 1.08
N ASP A 243 -19.65 4.45 0.02
CA ASP A 243 -19.38 3.01 0.09
C ASP A 243 -18.22 2.62 -0.85
N PRO A 244 -17.75 1.35 -0.77
CA PRO A 244 -16.66 0.89 -1.63
C PRO A 244 -16.91 1.04 -3.15
N ASP A 245 -18.15 1.00 -3.64
CA ASP A 245 -18.45 1.25 -5.05
C ASP A 245 -18.28 2.72 -5.40
N ALA A 246 -18.76 3.62 -4.54
CA ALA A 246 -18.60 5.06 -4.71
C ALA A 246 -17.12 5.46 -4.74
N TRP A 247 -16.31 4.94 -3.81
CA TRP A 247 -14.87 5.22 -3.77
C TRP A 247 -14.12 4.69 -4.98
N TYR A 248 -14.45 3.47 -5.42
CA TYR A 248 -13.88 2.89 -6.63
C TYR A 248 -14.18 3.76 -7.86
N ASN A 249 -15.44 4.12 -8.05
CA ASN A 249 -15.88 4.94 -9.19
C ASN A 249 -15.23 6.33 -9.16
N GLU A 250 -15.16 6.97 -7.99
CA GLU A 250 -14.51 8.29 -7.84
C GLU A 250 -13.02 8.20 -8.19
N LEU A 251 -12.28 7.22 -7.64
CA LEU A 251 -10.84 7.07 -7.89
C LEU A 251 -10.54 6.76 -9.37
N VAL A 252 -11.32 5.87 -9.99
CA VAL A 252 -11.19 5.52 -11.41
C VAL A 252 -11.44 6.73 -12.31
N SER A 253 -12.40 7.58 -11.96
CA SER A 253 -12.69 8.81 -12.73
C SER A 253 -11.51 9.78 -12.75
N TYR A 254 -10.71 9.85 -11.68
CA TYR A 254 -9.50 10.68 -11.62
C TYR A 254 -8.35 10.14 -12.48
N LYS A 255 -8.42 8.88 -12.91
CA LYS A 255 -7.41 8.20 -13.74
C LYS A 255 -7.94 7.90 -15.14
N GLY A 256 -8.75 8.81 -15.67
CA GLY A 256 -9.23 8.77 -17.05
C GLY A 256 -10.25 7.68 -17.34
N ASP A 257 -10.94 7.19 -16.31
CA ASP A 257 -11.89 6.07 -16.39
C ASP A 257 -11.21 4.72 -16.74
N ILE A 258 -9.91 4.58 -16.44
CA ILE A 258 -9.09 3.41 -16.74
C ILE A 258 -8.68 2.70 -15.45
N ALA A 259 -9.53 1.80 -14.95
CA ALA A 259 -9.24 1.05 -13.72
C ALA A 259 -7.97 0.17 -13.84
N GLN A 260 -7.60 -0.25 -15.05
CA GLN A 260 -6.38 -1.02 -15.32
C GLN A 260 -5.11 -0.26 -14.95
N ASN A 261 -5.17 1.07 -14.87
CA ASN A 261 -4.03 1.93 -14.50
C ASN A 261 -3.95 2.18 -12.99
N ILE A 262 -4.71 1.44 -12.18
CA ILE A 262 -4.74 1.58 -10.72
C ILE A 262 -4.46 0.23 -10.09
N VAL A 263 -3.51 0.23 -9.16
CA VAL A 263 -3.16 -0.89 -8.30
C VAL A 263 -3.48 -0.51 -6.86
N VAL A 264 -4.17 -1.38 -6.12
CA VAL A 264 -4.51 -1.15 -4.70
C VAL A 264 -3.95 -2.27 -3.83
N LEU A 265 -3.00 -1.91 -2.99
CA LEU A 265 -2.29 -2.79 -2.08
C LEU A 265 -2.68 -2.42 -0.65
N SER A 266 -3.29 -3.34 0.08
CA SER A 266 -3.87 -3.05 1.39
C SER A 266 -3.25 -3.89 2.49
N LEU A 267 -2.57 -3.26 3.43
CA LEU A 267 -2.17 -3.84 4.72
C LEU A 267 -3.26 -3.49 5.73
N ILE A 268 -4.19 -4.40 5.97
CA ILE A 268 -5.40 -4.11 6.75
C ILE A 268 -5.74 -5.23 7.73
N GLY A 269 -6.56 -4.93 8.73
CA GLY A 269 -7.14 -5.93 9.63
C GLY A 269 -8.00 -6.95 8.87
N LEU A 270 -7.41 -8.09 8.47
CA LEU A 270 -8.13 -9.17 7.78
C LEU A 270 -8.92 -10.07 8.73
N LYS A 271 -8.61 -10.00 10.02
CA LYS A 271 -9.24 -10.77 11.09
C LYS A 271 -9.30 -9.90 12.35
N ALA A 272 -10.40 -9.97 13.09
CA ALA A 272 -10.49 -9.34 14.39
C ALA A 272 -9.56 -10.07 15.38
N GLY A 273 -8.84 -9.30 16.20
CA GLY A 273 -7.86 -9.81 17.13
C GLY A 273 -7.34 -8.73 18.08
N THR A 274 -6.17 -8.97 18.68
CA THR A 274 -5.55 -8.01 19.60
C THR A 274 -4.81 -6.88 18.90
N CYS A 275 -4.38 -7.09 17.65
CA CYS A 275 -3.71 -6.06 16.86
C CYS A 275 -4.73 -5.23 16.06
N ALA A 276 -5.67 -5.87 15.36
CA ALA A 276 -6.77 -5.19 14.68
C ALA A 276 -8.08 -5.43 15.44
N PRO A 277 -8.75 -4.40 16.00
CA PRO A 277 -9.95 -4.57 16.82
C PRO A 277 -11.15 -5.10 16.02
N SER A 278 -11.17 -4.89 14.71
CA SER A 278 -12.24 -5.35 13.83
C SER A 278 -11.71 -5.78 12.46
N VAL A 279 -12.59 -6.35 11.64
CA VAL A 279 -12.26 -6.66 10.24
C VAL A 279 -12.53 -5.43 9.40
N CYS A 280 -11.57 -5.03 8.56
CA CYS A 280 -11.68 -3.89 7.65
C CYS A 280 -12.58 -4.19 6.44
N ALA A 281 -13.86 -4.51 6.66
CA ALA A 281 -14.76 -5.04 5.64
C ALA A 281 -15.01 -4.07 4.47
N LYS A 282 -15.17 -2.77 4.73
CA LYS A 282 -15.34 -1.75 3.68
C LYS A 282 -14.05 -1.64 2.86
N LEU A 283 -12.89 -1.60 3.51
CA LEU A 283 -11.60 -1.53 2.81
C LEU A 283 -11.28 -2.82 2.02
N ILE A 284 -11.59 -4.00 2.56
CA ILE A 284 -11.55 -5.27 1.81
C ILE A 284 -12.43 -5.18 0.57
N GLY A 285 -13.65 -4.66 0.73
CA GLY A 285 -14.58 -4.42 -0.37
C GLY A 285 -14.00 -3.49 -1.44
N PHE A 286 -13.39 -2.39 -1.03
CA PHE A 286 -12.76 -1.42 -1.92
C PHE A 286 -11.61 -2.04 -2.70
N THR A 287 -10.68 -2.72 -2.01
CA THR A 287 -9.54 -3.40 -2.61
C THR A 287 -9.97 -4.48 -3.60
N ASN A 288 -11.00 -5.27 -3.27
CA ASN A 288 -11.51 -6.33 -4.16
C ASN A 288 -12.03 -5.82 -5.51
N ARG A 289 -12.45 -4.55 -5.61
CA ARG A 289 -12.96 -3.97 -6.87
C ARG A 289 -11.88 -3.76 -7.93
N PHE A 290 -10.60 -3.79 -7.54
CA PHE A 290 -9.47 -3.73 -8.47
C PHE A 290 -9.04 -5.11 -9.00
N GLY A 291 -9.68 -6.20 -8.56
CA GLY A 291 -9.50 -7.54 -9.12
C GLY A 291 -8.04 -8.00 -9.10
N GLU A 292 -7.48 -8.29 -10.28
CA GLU A 292 -6.09 -8.72 -10.43
C GLU A 292 -5.06 -7.64 -10.10
N ASN A 293 -5.46 -6.35 -10.13
CA ASN A 293 -4.62 -5.22 -9.74
C ASN A 293 -4.72 -4.91 -8.24
N ALA A 294 -5.07 -5.90 -7.42
CA ALA A 294 -5.19 -5.73 -5.99
C ALA A 294 -4.53 -6.83 -5.19
N TYR A 295 -4.02 -6.47 -4.02
CA TYR A 295 -3.47 -7.41 -3.05
C TYR A 295 -3.81 -6.99 -1.62
N LYS A 296 -4.04 -7.97 -0.75
CA LYS A 296 -4.34 -7.74 0.67
C LYS A 296 -3.33 -8.50 1.53
N GLY A 297 -2.71 -7.79 2.47
CA GLY A 297 -1.95 -8.35 3.57
C GLY A 297 -2.64 -8.07 4.90
N ASP A 298 -2.27 -8.86 5.90
CA ASP A 298 -2.70 -8.64 7.28
C ASP A 298 -1.76 -7.61 7.92
N VAL A 299 -2.30 -6.50 8.41
CA VAL A 299 -1.52 -5.46 9.12
C VAL A 299 -0.85 -6.01 10.38
N CYS A 300 -1.40 -7.10 10.94
CA CYS A 300 -0.89 -7.73 12.15
C CYS A 300 0.32 -8.64 11.95
N GLU A 301 0.86 -8.71 10.73
CA GLU A 301 2.13 -9.41 10.50
C GLU A 301 3.29 -8.65 11.16
N PRO A 302 4.26 -9.34 11.79
CA PRO A 302 5.39 -8.72 12.48
C PRO A 302 6.39 -8.02 11.52
N SER A 303 6.24 -8.22 10.21
CA SER A 303 6.99 -7.56 9.14
C SER A 303 6.14 -7.57 7.87
N TYR A 304 6.32 -6.54 7.03
CA TYR A 304 5.62 -6.41 5.75
C TYR A 304 6.48 -6.82 4.56
N ASP A 305 7.66 -7.40 4.78
CA ASP A 305 8.55 -7.85 3.69
C ASP A 305 7.85 -8.87 2.79
N SER A 306 7.13 -9.82 3.39
CA SER A 306 6.37 -10.84 2.67
C SER A 306 5.21 -10.23 1.88
N PHE A 307 4.55 -9.21 2.44
CA PHE A 307 3.52 -8.45 1.73
C PHE A 307 4.14 -7.80 0.49
N PHE A 308 5.20 -7.00 0.64
CA PHE A 308 5.83 -6.32 -0.49
C PHE A 308 6.38 -7.27 -1.54
N ALA A 309 6.99 -8.40 -1.16
CA ALA A 309 7.46 -9.40 -2.11
C ALA A 309 6.30 -9.99 -2.94
N GLN A 310 5.12 -10.17 -2.34
CA GLN A 310 3.93 -10.70 -3.01
C GLN A 310 3.18 -9.67 -3.86
N THR A 311 3.40 -8.37 -3.64
CA THR A 311 2.80 -7.32 -4.47
C THR A 311 3.59 -7.04 -5.75
N LEU A 312 4.88 -7.39 -5.82
CA LEU A 312 5.67 -7.16 -7.06
C LEU A 312 5.05 -7.79 -8.30
N PRO A 313 4.62 -9.08 -8.30
CA PRO A 313 3.99 -9.67 -9.49
C PRO A 313 2.64 -9.02 -9.85
N VAL A 314 1.97 -8.39 -8.89
CA VAL A 314 0.73 -7.63 -9.13
C VAL A 314 1.05 -6.34 -9.88
N ILE A 315 2.09 -5.62 -9.44
CA ILE A 315 2.57 -4.40 -10.10
C ILE A 315 3.09 -4.71 -11.51
N ASP A 316 3.91 -5.74 -11.67
CA ASP A 316 4.46 -6.16 -12.97
C ASP A 316 3.33 -6.41 -13.98
N LYS A 317 2.32 -7.21 -13.61
CA LYS A 317 1.16 -7.49 -14.47
C LYS A 317 0.32 -6.26 -14.76
N ALA A 318 0.17 -5.34 -13.80
CA ALA A 318 -0.55 -4.11 -14.03
C ALA A 318 0.18 -3.20 -15.04
N CYS A 319 1.52 -3.18 -14.98
CA CYS A 319 2.36 -2.47 -15.95
C CYS A 319 2.27 -3.08 -17.36
N GLU A 320 2.25 -4.40 -17.49
CA GLU A 320 2.04 -5.09 -18.78
C GLU A 320 0.66 -4.76 -19.40
N LYS A 321 -0.35 -4.54 -18.56
CA LYS A 321 -1.73 -4.23 -18.95
C LYS A 321 -2.03 -2.73 -18.96
N TYR A 322 -1.02 -1.89 -18.77
CA TYR A 322 -1.19 -0.43 -18.71
C TYR A 322 -1.78 0.10 -20.02
N ILE A 323 -2.75 1.01 -19.91
CA ILE A 323 -3.40 1.64 -21.06
C ILE A 323 -3.09 3.13 -21.02
N ALA A 324 -2.32 3.63 -21.98
CA ALA A 324 -2.05 5.06 -22.07
C ALA A 324 -3.37 5.86 -22.13
N PRO A 325 -3.57 6.86 -21.26
CA PRO A 325 -4.78 7.67 -21.26
C PRO A 325 -4.87 8.48 -22.55
N ASN A 326 -6.08 8.67 -23.05
CA ASN A 326 -6.29 9.58 -24.17
C ASN A 326 -5.91 11.00 -23.73
N PRO A 327 -5.08 11.73 -24.50
CA PRO A 327 -4.92 13.16 -24.28
C PRO A 327 -6.27 13.83 -24.53
N LYS A 328 -6.96 14.23 -23.45
CA LYS A 328 -8.17 15.04 -23.53
C LYS A 328 -7.81 16.48 -23.88
#